data_AF-A0AA38I9N3-F1
#
_entry.id   AF-A0AA38I9N3-F1
#
_cell.length_a   1.000
_cell.length_b   1.000
_cell.length_c   1.000
_cell.angle_alpha   90.00
_cell.angle_beta   90.00
_cell.angle_gamma   90.00
#
_symmetry.space_group_name_H-M   'P 1'
#
loop_
_entity.id
_entity.type
_entity.pdbx_description
1 polymer ?
#
loop_
_entity_poly.entity_id
_entity_poly.type
_entity_poly.pdbx_seq_one_letter_code
_entity_poly.pdbx_strand_id
1 'polypeptide(L)'
;MFMFRSRRATLTKRLLKARRRRGGDDDGVARLLRELQDNQLGMLWAAVESRGRDMSSCVLLPKERQAHVLCCQTWRWPELVHGADLRRLPGCRSAGDPVYVCCNPYHWSRVYQPGEQVVIMGRNATSDPERGTDAFFQLLEGAAAGRGTCCGWVVVIIDGVQ
;
A
#
# COMPACT_ATOMS: atom_id res chain seq x y z
N MET A 1 -8.23 30.93 -25.43
CA MET A 1 -8.53 30.85 -23.99
C MET A 1 -7.70 29.71 -23.39
N PHE A 2 -6.54 30.02 -22.79
CA PHE A 2 -5.70 28.99 -22.17
C PHE A 2 -6.33 28.59 -20.84
N MET A 3 -6.96 27.41 -20.79
CA MET A 3 -7.33 26.81 -19.52
C MET A 3 -6.05 26.43 -18.78
N PHE A 4 -5.63 27.26 -17.82
CA PHE A 4 -4.69 26.82 -16.78
C PHE A 4 -5.34 25.63 -16.08
N ARG A 5 -4.97 24.41 -16.48
CA ARG A 5 -5.38 23.20 -15.78
C ARG A 5 -4.81 23.30 -14.37
N SER A 6 -5.69 23.31 -13.37
CA SER A 6 -5.28 23.40 -11.97
C SER A 6 -4.25 22.30 -11.65
N ARG A 7 -3.28 22.61 -10.79
CA ARG A 7 -2.29 21.63 -10.30
C ARG A 7 -2.96 20.32 -9.86
N ARG A 8 -4.11 20.44 -9.17
CA ARG A 8 -4.99 19.35 -8.77
C ARG A 8 -5.45 18.49 -9.95
N ALA A 9 -5.95 19.11 -11.03
CA ALA A 9 -6.41 18.40 -12.23
C ALA A 9 -5.28 17.68 -12.97
N THR A 10 -4.04 18.16 -12.85
CA THR A 10 -2.86 17.49 -13.41
C THR A 10 -2.47 16.28 -12.57
N LEU A 11 -2.36 16.44 -11.25
CA LEU A 11 -2.01 15.34 -10.32
C LEU A 11 -3.05 14.21 -10.36
N THR A 12 -4.34 14.56 -10.37
CA THR A 12 -5.43 13.59 -10.46
C THR A 12 -5.31 12.73 -11.73
N LYS A 13 -5.07 13.36 -12.89
CA LYS A 13 -4.88 12.61 -14.15
C LYS A 13 -3.66 11.70 -14.10
N ARG A 14 -2.56 12.17 -13.51
CA ARG A 14 -1.34 11.37 -13.36
C ARG A 14 -1.57 10.15 -12.46
N LEU A 15 -2.24 10.33 -11.32
CA LEU A 15 -2.62 9.25 -10.41
C LEU A 15 -3.54 8.22 -11.07
N LEU A 16 -4.55 8.67 -11.83
CA LEU A 16 -5.44 7.79 -12.60
C LEU A 16 -4.71 7.07 -13.73
N LYS A 17 -3.67 7.66 -14.32
CA LYS A 17 -2.84 6.99 -15.33
C LYS A 17 -1.90 5.94 -14.73
N ALA A 18 -1.47 6.13 -13.48
CA ALA A 18 -0.54 5.24 -12.78
C ALA A 18 -1.17 3.96 -12.22
N ARG A 19 -2.46 3.72 -12.45
CA ARG A 19 -3.20 2.56 -11.92
C ARG A 19 -2.71 1.25 -12.55
N ARG A 20 -2.68 0.18 -11.74
CA ARG A 20 -2.25 -1.17 -12.16
C ARG A 20 -3.26 -1.85 -13.09
N ARG A 21 -4.56 -1.63 -12.88
CA ARG A 21 -5.65 -2.07 -13.77
C ARG A 21 -6.49 -0.88 -14.25
N ARG A 22 -6.97 -0.94 -15.50
CA ARG A 22 -7.99 -0.01 -16.01
C ARG A 22 -9.38 -0.61 -15.79
N GLY A 23 -10.35 0.22 -15.39
CA GLY A 23 -11.74 -0.21 -15.17
C GLY A 23 -11.99 -0.86 -13.81
N GLY A 24 -11.27 -0.41 -12.77
CA GLY A 24 -11.56 -0.80 -11.38
C GLY A 24 -12.66 0.08 -10.80
N ASP A 25 -12.67 0.26 -9.48
CA ASP A 25 -13.50 1.27 -8.80
C ASP A 25 -13.01 2.70 -9.11
N ASP A 26 -13.13 3.08 -10.39
CA ASP A 26 -12.70 4.35 -10.94
C ASP A 26 -13.42 5.52 -10.27
N ASP A 27 -14.71 5.33 -9.93
CA ASP A 27 -15.54 6.32 -9.27
C ASP A 27 -15.17 6.50 -7.79
N GLY A 28 -14.89 5.41 -7.07
CA GLY A 28 -14.38 5.46 -5.71
C GLY A 28 -13.03 6.17 -5.65
N VAL A 29 -12.11 5.85 -6.56
CA VAL A 29 -10.80 6.53 -6.63
C VAL A 29 -11.00 8.01 -6.93
N ALA A 30 -11.86 8.37 -7.89
CA ALA A 30 -12.14 9.76 -8.22
C ALA A 30 -12.78 10.53 -7.03
N ARG A 31 -13.64 9.88 -6.24
CA ARG A 31 -14.18 10.45 -5.00
C ARG A 31 -13.08 10.68 -3.96
N LEU A 32 -12.24 9.69 -3.71
CA LEU A 32 -11.11 9.80 -2.77
C LEU A 32 -10.18 10.95 -3.15
N LEU A 33 -9.81 11.06 -4.43
CA LEU A 33 -8.93 12.14 -4.91
C LEU A 33 -9.57 13.53 -4.78
N ARG A 34 -10.90 13.63 -4.80
CA ARG A 34 -11.62 14.89 -4.54
C ARG A 34 -11.65 15.28 -3.07
N GLU A 35 -11.60 14.31 -2.15
CA GLU A 35 -11.58 14.55 -0.70
C GLU A 35 -10.19 14.98 -0.19
N LEU A 36 -9.11 14.58 -0.86
CA LEU A 36 -7.74 14.96 -0.49
C LEU A 36 -7.47 16.45 -0.68
N GLN A 37 -6.77 17.08 0.26
CA GLN A 37 -6.26 18.44 0.06
C GLN A 37 -5.14 18.47 -1.00
N ASP A 38 -4.86 19.64 -1.59
CA ASP A 38 -3.87 19.78 -2.68
C ASP A 38 -2.45 19.34 -2.27
N ASN A 39 -2.06 19.58 -1.01
CA ASN A 39 -0.81 19.10 -0.42
C ASN A 39 -0.81 17.56 -0.29
N GLN A 40 -1.89 16.98 0.23
CA GLN A 40 -2.06 15.53 0.39
C GLN A 40 -2.06 14.81 -0.96
N LEU A 41 -2.68 15.39 -1.97
CA LEU A 41 -2.67 14.88 -3.34
C LEU A 41 -1.25 14.88 -3.93
N GLY A 42 -0.46 15.92 -3.65
CA GLY A 42 0.95 16.00 -4.02
C GLY A 42 1.79 14.92 -3.32
N MET A 43 1.59 14.73 -2.01
CA MET A 43 2.28 13.68 -1.24
C MET A 43 1.94 12.28 -1.75
N LEU A 44 0.67 12.01 -2.06
CA LEU A 44 0.23 10.73 -2.63
C LEU A 44 0.86 10.50 -4.01
N TRP A 45 0.87 11.53 -4.87
CA TRP A 45 1.51 11.44 -6.18
C TRP A 45 3.00 11.12 -6.07
N ALA A 46 3.74 11.80 -5.20
CA ALA A 46 5.17 11.55 -5.01
C ALA A 46 5.44 10.09 -4.60
N ALA A 47 4.64 9.54 -3.69
CA ALA A 47 4.75 8.14 -3.28
C ALA A 47 4.48 7.16 -4.44
N VAL A 48 3.41 7.42 -5.22
CA VAL A 48 3.02 6.59 -6.38
C VAL A 48 4.03 6.67 -7.52
N GLU A 49 4.57 7.84 -7.79
CA GLU A 49 5.59 8.08 -8.82
C GLU A 49 6.93 7.42 -8.45
N SER A 50 7.38 7.58 -7.20
CA SER A 50 8.61 6.98 -6.71
C SER A 50 8.51 5.47 -6.54
N ARG A 51 7.30 4.92 -6.48
CA ARG A 51 7.02 3.51 -6.20
C ARG A 51 7.59 3.04 -4.86
N GLY A 52 7.61 3.92 -3.86
CA GLY A 52 8.15 3.62 -2.53
C GLY A 52 9.67 3.69 -2.42
N ARG A 53 10.37 4.15 -3.47
CA ARG A 53 11.82 4.42 -3.41
C ARG A 53 12.20 5.61 -2.55
N ASP A 54 11.26 6.55 -2.38
CA ASP A 54 11.47 7.74 -1.56
C ASP A 54 10.70 7.60 -0.24
N MET A 55 11.29 8.13 0.84
CA MET A 55 10.59 8.29 2.12
C MET A 55 9.39 9.23 1.95
N SER A 56 8.21 8.64 1.83
CA SER A 56 6.97 9.38 1.57
C SER A 56 6.19 9.66 2.85
N SER A 57 5.51 10.81 2.89
CA SER A 57 4.72 11.21 4.05
C SER A 57 3.39 10.43 4.15
N CYS A 58 2.82 10.40 5.36
CA CYS A 58 1.50 9.84 5.57
C CYS A 58 0.43 10.74 4.94
N VAL A 59 -0.48 10.14 4.17
CA VAL A 59 -1.70 10.79 3.69
C VAL A 59 -2.86 10.29 4.52
N LEU A 60 -3.47 11.17 5.33
CA LEU A 60 -4.46 10.81 6.35
C LEU A 60 -5.88 11.13 5.88
N LEU A 61 -6.77 10.15 6.05
CA LEU A 61 -8.21 10.25 5.78
C LEU A 61 -9.00 9.58 6.90
N PRO A 62 -10.29 9.92 7.10
CA PRO A 62 -11.14 9.25 8.09
C PRO A 62 -11.19 7.74 7.88
N LYS A 63 -11.10 6.97 8.98
CA LYS A 63 -10.94 5.52 8.97
C LYS A 63 -12.12 4.76 8.34
N GLU A 64 -13.33 5.30 8.47
CA GLU A 64 -14.59 4.72 8.02
C GLU A 64 -14.64 4.49 6.50
N ARG A 65 -13.81 5.22 5.75
CA ARG A 65 -13.77 5.17 4.28
C ARG A 65 -12.96 4.01 3.72
N GLN A 66 -12.19 3.30 4.56
CA GLN A 66 -11.26 2.24 4.12
C GLN A 66 -10.36 2.69 2.96
N ALA A 67 -10.02 3.98 2.91
CA ALA A 67 -9.28 4.62 1.82
C ALA A 67 -7.93 3.92 1.52
N HIS A 68 -7.32 3.36 2.55
CA HIS A 68 -6.09 2.57 2.44
C HIS A 68 -6.24 1.33 1.55
N VAL A 69 -7.37 0.62 1.63
CA VAL A 69 -7.64 -0.57 0.80
C VAL A 69 -7.75 -0.15 -0.66
N LEU A 70 -8.56 0.86 -0.95
CA LEU A 70 -8.76 1.37 -2.31
C LEU A 70 -7.45 1.85 -2.95
N CYS A 71 -6.64 2.61 -2.19
CA CYS A 71 -5.32 3.07 -2.65
C CYS A 71 -4.37 1.89 -2.93
N CYS A 72 -4.30 0.91 -2.02
CA CYS A 72 -3.45 -0.26 -2.19
C CYS A 72 -3.89 -1.10 -3.39
N GLN A 73 -5.20 -1.30 -3.56
CA GLN A 73 -5.79 -2.02 -4.69
C GLN A 73 -5.47 -1.32 -6.01
N THR A 74 -5.58 0.00 -6.04
CA THR A 74 -5.44 0.80 -7.27
C THR A 74 -4.01 0.84 -7.81
N TRP A 75 -3.02 1.04 -6.94
CA TRP A 75 -1.63 1.30 -7.36
C TRP A 75 -0.65 0.14 -7.12
N ARG A 76 -1.00 -0.83 -6.28
CA ARG A 76 -0.11 -1.96 -5.96
C ARG A 76 -0.72 -3.31 -6.32
N TRP A 77 -1.78 -3.70 -5.64
CA TRP A 77 -2.33 -5.06 -5.66
C TRP A 77 -3.78 -5.07 -6.15
N PRO A 78 -4.04 -5.07 -7.47
CA PRO A 78 -5.40 -4.98 -8.01
C PRO A 78 -6.32 -6.14 -7.63
N GLU A 79 -5.75 -7.27 -7.22
CA GLU A 79 -6.43 -8.45 -6.69
C GLU A 79 -6.66 -8.41 -5.18
N LEU A 80 -6.29 -7.32 -4.49
CA LEU A 80 -6.62 -7.11 -3.09
C LEU A 80 -8.13 -6.98 -2.93
N VAL A 81 -8.71 -7.80 -2.05
CA VAL A 81 -10.15 -7.80 -1.78
C VAL A 81 -10.45 -7.24 -0.39
N HIS A 82 -9.67 -7.62 0.63
CA HIS A 82 -9.97 -7.26 2.01
C HIS A 82 -8.84 -6.43 2.65
N GLY A 83 -9.23 -5.45 3.48
CA GLY A 83 -8.27 -4.72 4.31
C GLY A 83 -7.60 -5.58 5.39
N ALA A 84 -8.16 -6.75 5.71
CA ALA A 84 -7.56 -7.74 6.60
C ALA A 84 -6.21 -8.27 6.05
N ASP A 85 -6.05 -8.23 4.73
CA ASP A 85 -4.85 -8.67 4.03
C ASP A 85 -3.77 -7.58 3.99
N LEU A 86 -3.98 -6.46 4.69
CA LEU A 86 -3.02 -5.36 4.79
C LEU A 86 -2.46 -5.23 6.19
N ARG A 87 -1.14 -5.15 6.29
CA ARG A 87 -0.42 -4.75 7.50
C ARG A 87 0.32 -3.45 7.29
N ARG A 88 0.35 -2.64 8.33
CA ARG A 88 0.98 -1.33 8.29
C ARG A 88 2.48 -1.48 8.57
N LEU A 89 3.31 -0.78 7.80
CA LEU A 89 4.75 -0.78 8.00
C LEU A 89 5.16 0.10 9.19
N PRO A 90 6.24 -0.22 9.92
CA PRO A 90 6.71 0.55 11.08
C PRO A 90 7.01 2.03 10.79
N GLY A 91 7.41 2.38 9.57
CA GLY A 91 7.65 3.77 9.15
C GLY A 91 6.40 4.65 9.09
N CYS A 92 5.20 4.06 9.20
CA CYS A 92 3.95 4.80 9.15
C CYS A 92 3.59 5.43 10.50
N ARG A 93 3.73 6.75 10.62
CA ARG A 93 3.45 7.53 11.86
C ARG A 93 1.98 7.57 12.32
N SER A 94 1.05 6.97 11.58
CA SER A 94 -0.37 6.90 11.99
C SER A 94 -0.77 5.54 12.55
N ALA A 95 0.22 4.75 12.97
CA ALA A 95 -0.04 3.58 13.80
C ALA A 95 -0.65 4.04 15.14
N GLY A 96 -1.88 3.60 15.44
CA GLY A 96 -2.58 3.93 16.69
C GLY A 96 -3.51 5.14 16.64
N ASP A 97 -3.65 5.83 15.50
CA ASP A 97 -4.63 6.91 15.36
C ASP A 97 -6.06 6.32 15.30
N PRO A 98 -6.97 6.68 16.23
CA PRO A 98 -8.32 6.14 16.27
C PRO A 98 -9.24 6.76 15.20
N VAL A 99 -8.93 7.95 14.70
CA VAL A 99 -9.78 8.73 13.79
C VAL A 99 -9.30 8.61 12.35
N TYR A 100 -7.99 8.70 12.13
CA TYR A 100 -7.42 8.77 10.79
C TYR A 100 -6.65 7.49 10.41
N VAL A 101 -6.75 7.13 9.13
CA VAL A 101 -6.00 6.05 8.52
C VAL A 101 -5.09 6.58 7.42
N CYS A 102 -3.86 6.05 7.32
CA CYS A 102 -2.99 6.41 6.21
C CYS A 102 -3.40 5.67 4.94
N CYS A 103 -3.67 6.40 3.86
CA CYS A 103 -4.01 5.83 2.57
C CYS A 103 -2.81 5.76 1.60
N ASN A 104 -1.59 6.09 2.04
CA ASN A 104 -0.39 5.92 1.22
C ASN A 104 -0.13 4.42 1.02
N PRO A 105 -0.20 3.88 -0.21
CA PRO A 105 -0.10 2.45 -0.44
C PRO A 105 1.29 1.87 -0.10
N TYR A 106 2.34 2.69 -0.02
CA TYR A 106 3.70 2.26 0.35
C TYR A 106 3.96 2.26 1.86
N HIS A 107 2.96 2.60 2.67
CA HIS A 107 2.97 2.40 4.12
C HIS A 107 2.27 1.11 4.55
N TRP A 108 1.84 0.30 3.59
CA TRP A 108 1.21 -0.98 3.82
C TRP A 108 2.02 -2.09 3.17
N SER A 109 2.00 -3.26 3.75
CA SER A 109 2.44 -4.51 3.17
C SER A 109 1.23 -5.43 3.05
N ARG A 110 1.25 -6.28 2.04
CA ARG A 110 0.21 -7.30 1.91
C ARG A 110 0.61 -8.53 2.69
N VAL A 111 -0.33 -9.09 3.44
CA VAL A 111 -0.19 -10.35 4.15
C VAL A 111 -1.01 -11.42 3.45
N TYR A 112 -0.47 -12.63 3.44
CA TYR A 112 -1.13 -13.83 2.89
C TYR A 112 -1.30 -14.87 3.98
N GLN A 113 -2.41 -15.61 3.92
CA GLN A 113 -2.62 -16.71 4.86
C GLN A 113 -1.74 -17.92 4.50
N PRO A 114 -1.30 -18.70 5.49
CA PRO A 114 -0.57 -19.94 5.23
C PRO A 114 -1.44 -20.87 4.36
N GLY A 115 -0.99 -21.14 3.13
CA GLY A 115 -1.73 -21.97 2.15
C GLY A 115 -2.23 -21.22 0.92
N GLU A 116 -2.18 -19.89 0.92
CA GLU A 116 -2.43 -19.09 -0.28
C GLU A 116 -1.17 -19.15 -1.16
N GLN A 117 -1.26 -19.73 -2.37
CA GLN A 117 -0.10 -19.85 -3.26
C GLN A 117 0.34 -18.47 -3.74
N VAL A 118 1.39 -17.93 -3.11
CA VAL A 118 2.00 -16.68 -3.53
C VAL A 118 2.89 -16.94 -4.75
N VAL A 119 2.35 -16.71 -5.95
CA VAL A 119 3.19 -16.61 -7.15
C VAL A 119 3.87 -15.24 -7.13
N ILE A 120 5.08 -15.18 -6.56
CA ILE A 120 5.93 -13.98 -6.65
C ILE A 120 6.34 -13.83 -8.13
N MET A 121 5.59 -13.04 -8.89
CA MET A 121 5.92 -12.77 -10.29
C MET A 121 7.28 -12.05 -10.35
N GLY A 122 8.34 -12.76 -10.74
CA GLY A 122 9.65 -12.17 -11.04
C GLY A 122 10.88 -12.97 -10.61
N ARG A 123 10.73 -14.00 -9.77
CA ARG A 123 11.74 -15.04 -9.58
C ARG A 123 10.99 -16.35 -9.47
N ASN A 124 11.28 -17.31 -10.35
CA ASN A 124 10.94 -18.69 -10.04
C ASN A 124 11.60 -18.95 -8.67
N ALA A 125 10.79 -19.11 -7.62
CA ALA A 125 11.25 -19.71 -6.39
C ALA A 125 11.57 -21.17 -6.76
N THR A 126 12.75 -21.37 -7.34
CA THR A 126 13.26 -22.69 -7.67
C THR A 126 13.47 -23.40 -6.35
N SER A 127 12.47 -24.19 -5.98
CA SER A 127 12.63 -25.51 -5.37
C SER A 127 13.53 -25.66 -4.15
N ASP A 128 13.75 -24.61 -3.35
CA ASP A 128 14.37 -24.74 -2.02
C ASP A 128 13.61 -23.90 -0.98
N PRO A 129 12.76 -24.53 -0.15
CA PRO A 129 11.89 -23.84 0.81
C PRO A 129 12.61 -23.21 2.01
N GLU A 130 13.93 -23.40 2.17
CA GLU A 130 14.62 -23.05 3.43
C GLU A 130 15.47 -21.77 3.39
N ARG A 131 15.73 -21.17 2.21
CA ARG A 131 16.75 -20.08 2.14
C ARG A 131 16.22 -18.70 1.74
N GLY A 132 15.04 -18.64 1.14
CA GLY A 132 14.42 -17.38 0.70
C GLY A 132 13.56 -16.67 1.76
N THR A 133 13.08 -17.41 2.76
CA THR A 133 12.16 -16.96 3.81
C THR A 133 12.90 -16.29 4.97
N ASP A 134 14.06 -16.83 5.34
CA ASP A 134 14.71 -16.53 6.62
C ASP A 134 15.28 -15.11 6.69
N ALA A 135 15.86 -14.62 5.58
CA ALA A 135 16.39 -13.25 5.50
C ALA A 135 15.29 -12.18 5.62
N PHE A 136 14.05 -12.52 5.28
CA PHE A 136 12.90 -11.63 5.36
C PHE A 136 12.26 -11.65 6.75
N PHE A 137 12.25 -12.82 7.41
CA PHE A 137 11.74 -13.01 8.77
C PHE A 137 12.52 -12.22 9.83
N GLN A 138 13.85 -12.17 9.70
CA GLN A 138 14.71 -11.56 10.71
C GLN A 138 14.53 -10.04 10.83
N LEU A 139 14.02 -9.36 9.79
CA LEU A 139 13.74 -7.92 9.83
C LEU A 139 12.42 -7.57 10.55
N LEU A 140 11.46 -8.51 10.57
CA LEU A 140 10.12 -8.30 11.14
C LEU A 140 10.02 -8.72 12.61
N GLU A 141 10.75 -9.77 13.02
CA GLU A 141 10.82 -10.21 14.43
C GLU A 141 11.46 -9.17 15.36
N GLY A 142 12.31 -8.27 14.84
CA GLY A 142 12.84 -7.13 15.59
C GLY A 142 11.78 -6.11 16.02
N ALA A 143 10.59 -6.10 15.40
CA ALA A 143 9.52 -5.14 15.68
C ALA A 143 8.37 -5.68 16.53
N ALA A 144 8.28 -7.00 16.75
CA ALA A 144 7.12 -7.66 17.34
C ALA A 144 7.45 -8.52 18.58
N ALA A 145 8.44 -8.12 19.39
CA ALA A 145 8.75 -8.79 20.65
C ALA A 145 7.66 -8.52 21.71
N GLY A 146 6.56 -9.28 21.63
CA GLY A 146 5.43 -9.21 22.55
C GLY A 146 4.58 -10.48 22.52
N ARG A 147 5.09 -11.54 23.17
CA ARG A 147 4.45 -12.77 23.68
C ARG A 147 3.07 -13.17 23.11
N GLY A 148 3.00 -14.36 22.50
CA GLY A 148 1.77 -15.18 22.49
C GLY A 148 1.53 -16.05 21.27
N THR A 149 1.90 -17.33 21.39
CA THR A 149 1.33 -18.57 20.80
C THR A 149 0.90 -18.65 19.32
N CYS A 150 1.36 -19.76 18.72
CA CYS A 150 0.69 -20.70 17.80
C CYS A 150 0.42 -20.33 16.31
N CYS A 151 0.97 -21.19 15.45
CA CYS A 151 0.42 -21.66 14.16
C CYS A 151 0.07 -20.61 13.09
N GLY A 152 0.98 -20.41 12.13
CA GLY A 152 0.65 -19.82 10.84
C GLY A 152 1.68 -18.80 10.36
N TRP A 153 2.61 -19.25 9.52
CA TRP A 153 3.56 -18.36 8.86
C TRP A 153 2.82 -17.43 7.88
N VAL A 154 2.66 -16.16 8.25
CA VAL A 154 2.05 -15.13 7.40
C VAL A 154 3.16 -14.54 6.52
N VAL A 155 3.06 -14.72 5.20
CA VAL A 155 4.00 -14.10 4.25
C VAL A 155 3.61 -12.65 4.06
N VAL A 156 4.53 -11.73 4.37
CA VAL A 156 4.35 -10.29 4.18
C VAL A 156 5.13 -9.89 2.92
N ILE A 157 4.48 -9.38 1.87
CA ILE A 157 5.20 -8.86 0.70
C ILE A 157 5.44 -7.36 0.86
N ILE A 158 6.71 -6.99 0.98
CA ILE A 158 7.17 -5.60 0.86
C ILE A 158 7.70 -5.44 -0.56
N ASP A 159 6.84 -5.09 -1.52
CA ASP A 159 7.31 -4.75 -2.86
C ASP A 159 8.14 -3.47 -2.80
N GLY A 160 9.46 -3.61 -2.81
CA GLY A 160 10.39 -2.56 -3.26
C GLY A 160 10.45 -1.28 -2.42
N VAL A 161 10.35 -1.36 -1.09
CA VAL A 161 10.93 -0.30 -0.24
C VAL A 161 12.42 -0.60 -0.16
N GLN A 162 13.20 0.08 -1.00
CA GLN A 162 14.66 0.04 -0.98
C GLN A 162 15.20 1.10 -0.02
#